data_AF-A0A845F488-F1
#
_entry.id   AF-A0A845F488-F1
#
_cell.length_a   1.000
_cell.length_b   1.000
_cell.length_c   1.000
_cell.angle_alpha   90.00
_cell.angle_beta   90.00
_cell.angle_gamma   90.00
#
_symmetry.space_group_name_H-M   'P 1'
#
loop_
_entity.id
_entity.type
_entity.pdbx_description
1 polymer ?
#
loop_
_entity_poly.entity_id
_entity_poly.type
_entity_poly.pdbx_seq_one_letter_code
_entity_poly.pdbx_strand_id
1 'polypeptide(L)'
;MENSWLSKFLPKDEYKEKRMLYFIAESAIILATLLFLFVLLNNYSLYGSSNTGTLALLSLGFIVAYILLRYILSGIEYTEVTSEKRYSKEKKAIINRSFIFLILLIIAYALIDGIPSDITEIFIPLSSAFFIALFMYFVSYTSLKRSFKKNKDILDD
;
A
#
# COMPACT_ATOMS: atom_id res chain seq x y z
N MET A 1 -18.36 -8.68 -16.40
CA MET A 1 -18.91 -9.05 -15.07
C MET A 1 -20.25 -8.37 -14.89
N GLU A 2 -21.24 -9.10 -14.40
CA GLU A 2 -22.55 -8.56 -13.99
C GLU A 2 -22.38 -7.46 -12.93
N ASN A 3 -23.39 -6.58 -12.82
CA ASN A 3 -23.42 -5.34 -12.05
C ASN A 3 -23.16 -5.48 -10.53
N SER A 4 -21.97 -5.93 -10.13
CA SER A 4 -21.50 -5.91 -8.75
C SER A 4 -21.04 -4.51 -8.39
N TRP A 5 -21.30 -4.07 -7.16
CA TRP A 5 -20.76 -2.80 -6.65
C TRP A 5 -19.22 -2.79 -6.67
N LEU A 6 -18.58 -3.97 -6.58
CA LEU A 6 -17.13 -4.11 -6.61
C LEU A 6 -16.54 -3.72 -7.97
N SER A 7 -17.23 -4.02 -9.08
CA SER A 7 -16.70 -3.74 -10.43
C SER A 7 -16.52 -2.25 -10.70
N LYS A 8 -17.20 -1.37 -9.94
CA LYS A 8 -17.01 0.08 -9.99
C LYS A 8 -15.65 0.53 -9.46
N PHE A 9 -15.02 -0.27 -8.60
CA PHE A 9 -13.72 0.02 -7.97
C PHE A 9 -12.56 -0.76 -8.58
N LEU A 10 -12.83 -1.76 -9.43
CA LEU A 10 -11.78 -2.54 -10.09
C LEU A 10 -11.17 -1.75 -11.27
N PRO A 11 -9.89 -2.02 -11.61
CA PRO A 11 -9.29 -1.52 -12.85
C PRO A 11 -10.09 -1.94 -14.08
N LYS A 12 -10.14 -1.09 -15.11
CA LYS A 12 -10.79 -1.40 -16.39
C LYS A 12 -10.00 -2.39 -17.26
N ASP A 13 -8.72 -2.57 -16.96
CA ASP A 13 -7.84 -3.52 -17.62
C ASP A 13 -8.13 -4.91 -17.07
N GLU A 14 -8.57 -5.84 -17.93
CA GLU A 14 -8.99 -7.19 -17.56
C GLU A 14 -7.90 -7.98 -16.81
N TYR A 15 -6.64 -7.81 -17.21
CA TYR A 15 -5.52 -8.48 -16.55
C TYR A 15 -5.31 -7.95 -15.13
N LYS A 16 -5.36 -6.62 -14.96
CA LYS A 16 -5.23 -5.98 -13.65
C LYS A 16 -6.42 -6.30 -12.75
N GLU A 17 -7.62 -6.29 -13.31
CA GLU A 17 -8.86 -6.68 -12.63
C GLU A 17 -8.74 -8.09 -12.05
N LYS A 18 -8.39 -9.06 -12.89
CA LYS A 18 -8.27 -10.46 -12.47
C LYS A 18 -7.20 -10.65 -11.40
N ARG A 19 -6.05 -9.98 -11.51
CA ARG A 19 -4.99 -10.02 -10.49
C ARG A 19 -5.45 -9.41 -9.17
N MET A 20 -6.14 -8.28 -9.21
CA MET A 20 -6.62 -7.61 -8.00
C MET A 20 -7.66 -8.47 -7.27
N LEU A 21 -8.58 -9.12 -8.01
CA LEU A 21 -9.53 -10.07 -7.45
C LEU A 21 -8.84 -11.26 -6.77
N TYR A 22 -7.78 -11.82 -7.38
CA TYR A 22 -6.99 -12.87 -6.74
C TYR A 22 -6.34 -12.41 -5.44
N PHE A 23 -5.76 -11.20 -5.41
CA PHE A 23 -5.13 -10.68 -4.18
C PHE A 23 -6.16 -10.45 -3.07
N ILE A 24 -7.35 -9.93 -3.41
CA ILE A 24 -8.45 -9.76 -2.47
C ILE A 24 -8.89 -11.12 -1.91
N ALA A 25 -9.14 -12.10 -2.78
CA ALA A 25 -9.57 -13.44 -2.36
C ALA A 25 -8.51 -14.15 -1.49
N GLU A 26 -7.24 -14.09 -1.90
CA GLU A 26 -6.11 -14.65 -1.16
C GLU A 26 -5.99 -13.99 0.23
N SER A 27 -6.09 -12.67 0.30
CA SER A 27 -6.04 -11.93 1.58
C SER A 27 -7.19 -12.32 2.51
N ALA A 28 -8.41 -12.49 1.97
CA ALA A 28 -9.58 -12.87 2.74
C ALA A 28 -9.45 -14.29 3.30
N ILE A 29 -8.96 -15.25 2.51
CA ILE A 29 -8.74 -16.63 2.96
C ILE A 29 -7.69 -16.69 4.06
N ILE A 30 -6.56 -16.00 3.88
CA ILE A 30 -5.50 -15.96 4.89
C ILE A 30 -6.01 -15.32 6.17
N LEU A 31 -6.71 -14.17 6.08
CA LEU A 31 -7.26 -13.52 7.26
C LEU A 31 -8.29 -14.41 7.97
N ALA A 32 -9.21 -15.04 7.23
CA ALA A 32 -10.20 -15.94 7.81
C ALA A 32 -9.54 -17.09 8.57
N THR A 33 -8.45 -17.65 8.02
CA THR A 33 -7.66 -18.70 8.67
C THR A 33 -6.98 -18.17 9.94
N LEU A 34 -6.37 -17.00 9.90
CA LEU A 34 -5.72 -16.37 11.06
C LEU A 34 -6.73 -16.07 12.18
N LEU A 35 -7.89 -15.51 11.83
CA LEU A 35 -8.97 -15.24 12.78
C LEU A 35 -9.54 -16.53 13.38
N PHE A 36 -9.71 -17.57 12.57
CA PHE A 36 -10.14 -18.88 13.05
C PHE A 36 -9.16 -19.47 14.05
N LEU A 37 -7.86 -19.47 13.73
CA LEU A 37 -6.80 -19.91 14.65
C LEU A 37 -6.78 -19.08 15.93
N PHE A 38 -6.93 -17.76 15.82
CA PHE A 38 -6.99 -16.87 16.97
C PHE A 38 -8.17 -17.20 17.89
N VAL A 39 -9.37 -17.41 17.34
CA VAL A 39 -10.57 -17.77 18.11
C VAL A 39 -10.37 -19.12 18.80
N LEU A 40 -9.77 -20.11 18.13
CA LEU A 40 -9.45 -21.40 18.75
C LEU A 40 -8.48 -21.24 19.92
N LEU A 41 -7.37 -20.53 19.73
CA LEU A 41 -6.34 -20.35 20.76
C LEU A 41 -6.85 -19.56 21.97
N ASN A 42 -7.70 -18.55 21.73
CA ASN A 42 -8.25 -17.70 22.78
C ASN A 42 -9.38 -18.39 23.58
N ASN A 43 -10.27 -19.16 22.93
CA ASN A 43 -11.36 -19.86 23.62
C ASN A 43 -10.91 -21.16 24.30
N TYR A 44 -9.87 -21.84 23.80
CA TYR A 44 -9.40 -23.12 24.33
C TYR A 44 -8.12 -22.99 25.19
N SER A 45 -7.95 -21.87 25.90
CA SER A 45 -7.10 -21.77 27.10
C SER A 45 -5.56 -21.69 26.91
N LEU A 46 -5.03 -21.05 25.85
CA LEU A 46 -3.57 -20.83 25.78
C LEU A 46 -3.11 -19.45 26.26
N TYR A 47 -3.81 -18.37 25.96
CA TYR A 47 -3.44 -17.02 26.43
C TYR A 47 -4.70 -16.13 26.53
N GLY A 48 -5.17 -15.90 27.76
CA GLY A 48 -6.35 -15.09 28.03
C GLY A 48 -6.14 -13.57 27.88
N SER A 49 -7.26 -12.88 27.65
CA SER A 49 -7.46 -11.42 27.61
C SER A 49 -6.71 -10.64 26.51
N SER A 50 -7.03 -10.91 25.25
CA SER A 50 -6.71 -10.02 24.13
C SER A 50 -7.78 -8.92 23.93
N ASN A 51 -7.36 -7.66 23.81
CA ASN A 51 -8.26 -6.54 23.50
C ASN A 51 -8.86 -6.72 22.09
N THR A 52 -10.17 -6.96 22.03
CA THR A 52 -10.91 -7.23 20.78
C THR A 52 -10.83 -6.07 19.77
N GLY A 53 -10.75 -4.82 20.26
CA GLY A 53 -10.62 -3.63 19.39
C GLY A 53 -9.28 -3.58 18.64
N THR A 54 -8.18 -3.93 19.31
CA THR A 54 -6.85 -3.97 18.69
C THR A 54 -6.77 -5.05 17.61
N LEU A 55 -7.39 -6.22 17.85
CA LEU A 55 -7.41 -7.31 16.88
C LEU A 55 -8.19 -6.94 15.61
N ALA A 56 -9.31 -6.24 15.75
CA ALA A 56 -10.10 -5.77 14.61
C ALA A 56 -9.29 -4.81 13.73
N LEU A 57 -8.58 -3.84 14.35
CA LEU A 57 -7.71 -2.91 13.64
C LEU A 57 -6.55 -3.63 12.93
N LEU A 58 -5.90 -4.58 13.60
CA LEU A 58 -4.83 -5.39 12.99
C LEU A 58 -5.33 -6.22 11.80
N SER A 59 -6.55 -6.75 11.90
CA SER A 59 -7.18 -7.54 10.83
C SER A 59 -7.46 -6.70 9.59
N LEU A 60 -7.99 -5.49 9.78
CA LEU A 60 -8.21 -4.53 8.69
C LEU A 60 -6.88 -4.07 8.08
N GLY A 61 -5.91 -3.74 8.92
CA GLY A 61 -4.55 -3.37 8.49
C GLY A 61 -3.89 -4.49 7.68
N PHE A 62 -4.06 -5.75 8.10
CA PHE A 62 -3.53 -6.90 7.40
C PHE A 62 -4.08 -7.03 5.98
N ILE A 63 -5.40 -6.94 5.78
CA ILE A 63 -6.00 -7.03 4.43
C ILE A 63 -5.40 -5.97 3.51
N VAL A 64 -5.38 -4.71 3.96
CA VAL A 64 -4.91 -3.60 3.15
C VAL A 64 -3.42 -3.76 2.84
N ALA A 65 -2.60 -4.06 3.84
CA ALA A 65 -1.17 -4.25 3.67
C ALA A 65 -0.84 -5.43 2.74
N TYR A 66 -1.57 -6.55 2.88
CA TYR A 66 -1.37 -7.74 2.06
C TYR A 66 -1.68 -7.46 0.58
N ILE A 67 -2.84 -6.85 0.31
CA ILE A 67 -3.24 -6.51 -1.06
C ILE A 67 -2.24 -5.54 -1.68
N LEU A 68 -1.86 -4.48 -0.95
CA LEU A 68 -0.88 -3.49 -1.42
C LEU A 68 0.47 -4.15 -1.72
N LEU A 69 0.97 -4.99 -0.82
CA LEU A 69 2.25 -5.68 -1.00
C LEU A 69 2.22 -6.60 -2.23
N ARG A 70 1.16 -7.41 -2.39
CA ARG A 70 0.99 -8.28 -3.56
C ARG A 70 0.89 -7.47 -4.85
N TYR A 71 0.16 -6.36 -4.81
CA TYR A 71 0.03 -5.46 -5.95
C TYR A 71 1.40 -4.91 -6.39
N ILE A 72 2.17 -4.32 -5.46
CA ILE A 72 3.52 -3.78 -5.72
C ILE A 72 4.45 -4.87 -6.26
N LEU A 73 4.45 -6.04 -5.63
CA LEU A 73 5.34 -7.15 -6.02
C LEU A 73 4.97 -7.77 -7.37
N SER A 74 3.70 -7.69 -7.76
CA SER A 74 3.22 -8.24 -9.04
C SER A 74 3.69 -7.45 -10.28
N GLY A 75 4.13 -6.21 -10.08
CA GLY A 75 4.65 -5.35 -11.15
C GLY A 75 3.62 -5.06 -12.24
N ILE A 76 2.34 -4.92 -11.88
CA ILE A 76 1.25 -4.66 -12.84
C ILE A 76 0.87 -3.18 -12.93
N GLU A 77 1.51 -2.31 -12.15
CA GLU A 77 1.15 -0.90 -12.08
C GLU A 77 1.57 -0.16 -13.35
N TYR A 78 2.85 -0.29 -13.75
CA TYR A 78 3.46 0.47 -14.85
C TYR A 78 3.63 -0.38 -16.12
N THR A 79 2.53 -0.88 -16.67
CA THR A 79 2.52 -1.77 -17.87
C THR A 79 3.08 -1.11 -19.13
N GLU A 80 3.09 0.22 -19.23
CA GLU A 80 3.55 0.96 -20.42
C GLU A 80 5.05 1.35 -20.39
N VAL A 81 5.73 1.04 -19.29
CA VAL A 81 7.15 1.41 -19.09
C VAL A 81 8.03 0.26 -19.57
N THR A 82 8.44 0.33 -20.83
CA THR A 82 9.26 -0.70 -21.50
C THR A 82 10.66 -0.22 -21.90
N SER A 83 10.90 1.09 -21.89
CA SER A 83 12.20 1.67 -22.27
C SER A 83 12.89 2.39 -21.11
N GLU A 84 14.22 2.39 -21.12
CA GLU A 84 15.05 3.08 -20.12
C GLU A 84 14.74 4.58 -20.03
N LYS A 85 14.40 5.21 -21.16
CA LYS A 85 13.98 6.62 -21.21
C LYS A 85 12.66 6.85 -20.46
N ARG A 86 11.68 5.96 -20.59
CA ARG A 86 10.42 6.04 -19.82
C ARG A 86 10.64 5.72 -18.35
N TYR A 87 11.48 4.71 -18.05
CA TYR A 87 11.81 4.33 -16.68
C TYR A 87 12.46 5.49 -15.90
N SER A 88 13.48 6.12 -16.48
CA SER A 88 14.16 7.28 -15.86
C SER A 88 13.23 8.49 -15.69
N LYS A 89 12.30 8.71 -16.64
CA LYS A 89 11.28 9.75 -16.54
C LYS A 89 10.31 9.49 -15.38
N GLU A 90 9.76 8.28 -15.28
CA GLU A 90 8.84 7.90 -14.21
C GLU A 90 9.52 7.91 -12.83
N LYS A 91 10.79 7.49 -12.75
CA LYS A 91 11.57 7.60 -11.52
C LYS A 91 11.64 9.05 -11.01
N LYS A 92 11.90 10.01 -11.90
CA LYS A 92 11.88 11.45 -11.54
C LYS A 92 10.49 11.93 -11.14
N ALA A 93 9.44 11.45 -11.83
CA ALA A 93 8.06 11.77 -11.48
C ALA A 93 7.68 11.27 -10.08
N ILE A 94 8.11 10.06 -9.69
CA ILE A 94 7.89 9.50 -8.35
C ILE A 94 8.58 10.35 -7.29
N ILE A 95 9.83 10.77 -7.51
CA ILE A 95 10.54 11.68 -6.58
C ILE A 95 9.76 12.98 -6.40
N ASN A 96 9.35 13.60 -7.51
CA ASN A 96 8.60 14.86 -7.47
C ASN A 96 7.26 14.71 -6.75
N ARG A 97 6.50 13.64 -7.05
CA ARG A 97 5.23 13.35 -6.36
C ARG A 97 5.43 13.11 -4.86
N SER A 98 6.47 12.39 -4.48
CA SER A 98 6.79 12.11 -3.07
C SER A 98 7.17 13.39 -2.32
N PHE A 99 7.91 14.30 -2.98
CA PHE A 99 8.26 15.60 -2.42
C PHE A 99 7.05 16.53 -2.28
N ILE A 100 6.19 16.59 -3.30
CA ILE A 100 4.93 17.35 -3.23
C ILE A 100 4.06 16.80 -2.09
N PHE A 101 3.95 15.48 -1.97
CA PHE A 101 3.19 14.84 -0.90
C PHE A 101 3.75 15.15 0.49
N LEU A 102 5.07 15.18 0.65
CA LEU A 102 5.72 15.62 1.90
C LEU A 102 5.32 17.05 2.26
N ILE A 103 5.37 17.99 1.31
CA ILE A 103 4.97 19.38 1.53
C ILE A 103 3.50 19.46 1.93
N LEU A 104 2.62 18.74 1.22
CA LEU A 104 1.19 18.71 1.52
C LEU A 104 0.91 18.17 2.93
N LEU A 105 1.64 17.13 3.37
CA LEU A 105 1.53 16.61 4.73
C LEU A 105 1.95 17.64 5.77
N ILE A 106 3.08 18.34 5.56
CA ILE A 106 3.54 19.40 6.48
C ILE A 106 2.50 20.52 6.58
N ILE A 107 1.93 20.95 5.45
CA ILE A 107 0.86 21.95 5.44
C ILE A 107 -0.38 21.43 6.19
N ALA A 108 -0.76 20.18 5.97
CA ALA A 108 -1.90 19.58 6.66
C ALA A 108 -1.70 19.54 8.19
N TYR A 109 -0.50 19.17 8.65
CA TYR A 109 -0.16 19.22 10.08
C TYR A 109 -0.27 20.65 10.64
N ALA A 110 0.29 21.64 9.93
CA ALA A 110 0.22 23.03 10.37
C ALA A 110 -1.22 23.59 10.41
N LEU A 111 -2.12 23.09 9.56
CA LEU A 111 -3.54 23.49 9.57
C LEU A 111 -4.34 22.84 10.70
N ILE A 112 -4.00 21.61 11.09
CA ILE A 112 -4.73 20.85 12.12
C ILE A 112 -4.24 21.23 13.52
N ASP A 113 -2.92 21.23 13.72
CA ASP A 113 -2.30 21.42 15.04
C ASP A 113 -1.85 22.87 15.27
N GLY A 114 -1.92 23.73 14.25
CA GLY A 114 -1.45 25.12 14.28
C GLY A 114 0.03 25.26 13.93
N ILE A 115 0.54 26.50 13.93
CA ILE A 115 1.96 26.77 13.71
C ILE A 115 2.70 26.49 15.02
N PRO A 116 3.63 25.52 15.06
CA PRO A 116 4.36 25.18 16.27
C PRO A 116 5.22 26.35 16.74
N SER A 117 5.30 26.52 18.05
CA SER A 117 6.01 27.64 18.69
C SER A 117 7.46 27.26 19.03
N ASP A 118 7.71 25.96 19.23
CA ASP A 118 8.98 25.41 19.66
C ASP A 118 9.55 24.36 18.69
N ILE A 119 10.88 24.21 18.71
CA ILE A 119 11.61 23.26 17.85
C ILE A 119 11.22 21.80 18.14
N THR A 120 10.90 21.48 19.39
CA THR A 120 10.43 20.15 19.82
C THR A 120 9.06 19.80 19.23
N GLU A 121 8.18 20.79 19.11
CA GLU A 121 6.85 20.63 18.50
C GLU A 121 6.94 20.45 16.99
N ILE A 122 7.97 21.02 16.33
CA ILE A 122 8.23 20.82 14.90
C ILE A 122 8.76 19.40 14.61
N PHE A 123 9.58 18.85 15.51
CA PHE A 123 10.34 17.64 15.23
C PHE A 123 9.47 16.41 14.97
N ILE A 124 8.43 16.20 15.79
CA ILE A 124 7.54 15.03 15.69
C ILE A 124 6.74 15.02 14.37
N PRO A 125 5.99 16.07 13.99
CA PRO A 125 5.23 16.08 12.75
C PRO A 125 6.15 16.07 11.52
N LEU A 126 7.29 16.77 11.56
CA LEU A 126 8.24 16.81 10.44
C LEU A 126 8.87 15.44 10.19
N SER A 127 9.34 14.77 11.25
CA SER A 127 9.90 13.42 11.12
C SER A 127 8.85 12.41 10.64
N SER A 128 7.63 12.49 11.16
CA SER A 128 6.51 11.63 10.73
C SER A 128 6.18 11.83 9.26
N ALA A 129 6.02 13.08 8.81
CA ALA A 129 5.76 13.41 7.41
C ALA A 129 6.88 12.90 6.50
N PHE A 130 8.14 13.07 6.92
CA PHE A 130 9.30 12.58 6.19
C PHE A 130 9.28 11.05 6.04
N PHE A 131 9.07 10.30 7.12
CA PHE A 131 9.01 8.83 7.06
C PHE A 131 7.85 8.32 6.21
N ILE A 132 6.69 8.97 6.27
CA ILE A 132 5.53 8.62 5.44
C ILE A 132 5.84 8.88 3.95
N ALA A 133 6.41 10.04 3.61
CA ALA A 133 6.79 10.36 2.24
C ALA A 133 7.88 9.42 1.72
N LEU A 134 8.85 9.06 2.57
CA LEU A 134 9.90 8.11 2.27
C LEU A 134 9.32 6.71 2.01
N PHE A 135 8.38 6.26 2.83
CA PHE A 135 7.68 5.00 2.62
C PHE A 135 6.93 4.98 1.28
N MET A 136 6.18 6.04 0.97
CA MET A 136 5.47 6.19 -0.31
C MET A 136 6.42 6.19 -1.52
N TYR A 137 7.57 6.81 -1.38
CA TYR A 137 8.63 6.75 -2.40
C TYR A 137 9.10 5.31 -2.61
N PHE A 138 9.41 4.57 -1.54
CA PHE A 138 9.87 3.18 -1.64
C PHE A 138 8.84 2.25 -2.26
N VAL A 139 7.58 2.38 -1.86
CA VAL A 139 6.45 1.64 -2.43
C VAL A 139 6.37 1.86 -3.94
N SER A 140 6.32 3.12 -4.37
CA SER A 140 6.18 3.50 -5.78
C SER A 140 7.40 3.07 -6.60
N TYR A 141 8.61 3.30 -6.07
CA TYR A 141 9.85 2.91 -6.72
C TYR A 141 9.98 1.40 -6.89
N THR A 142 9.61 0.63 -5.86
CA THR A 142 9.63 -0.84 -5.92
C THR A 142 8.66 -1.36 -6.98
N SER A 143 7.46 -0.78 -7.04
CA SER A 143 6.47 -1.11 -8.06
C SER A 143 6.96 -0.79 -9.48
N LEU A 144 7.58 0.38 -9.68
CA LEU A 144 8.17 0.76 -10.96
C LEU A 144 9.29 -0.19 -11.38
N LYS A 145 10.21 -0.52 -10.46
CA LYS A 145 11.33 -1.44 -10.72
C LYS A 145 10.83 -2.84 -11.10
N ARG A 146 9.83 -3.35 -10.37
CA ARG A 146 9.23 -4.67 -10.64
C ARG A 146 8.50 -4.68 -11.98
N SER A 147 7.71 -3.64 -12.26
CA SER A 147 6.96 -3.51 -13.51
C SER A 147 7.91 -3.42 -14.71
N PHE A 148 8.95 -2.58 -14.64
CA PHE A 148 9.92 -2.43 -15.72
C PHE A 148 10.66 -3.73 -16.04
N LYS A 149 11.12 -4.45 -15.00
CA LYS A 149 11.77 -5.76 -15.19
C LYS A 149 10.81 -6.72 -15.91
N LYS A 150 9.60 -6.87 -15.40
CA LYS A 150 8.59 -7.77 -15.98
C LYS A 150 8.25 -7.43 -17.43
N ASN A 151 8.08 -6.14 -17.74
CA ASN A 151 7.76 -5.71 -19.10
C ASN A 151 8.91 -5.99 -20.07
N LYS A 152 10.16 -5.86 -19.61
CA LYS A 152 11.33 -6.18 -20.41
C LYS A 152 11.43 -7.69 -20.66
N ASP A 153 11.24 -8.50 -19.63
CA ASP A 153 11.21 -9.96 -19.74
C ASP A 153 10.17 -10.43 -20.79
N ILE A 154 9.01 -9.76 -20.88
CA ILE A 154 7.95 -10.08 -21.88
C ILE A 154 8.32 -9.66 -23.32
N LEU A 155 9.16 -8.63 -23.50
CA LEU A 155 9.56 -8.14 -24.83
C LEU A 155 10.79 -8.85 -25.39
N ASP A 156 11.61 -9.40 -24.50
CA ASP A 156 12.81 -10.17 -24.86
C ASP A 156 12.48 -11.67 -25.11
N ASP A 157 11.24 -12.11 -24.82
CA ASP A 157 10.64 -13.42 -25.17
C ASP A 157 9.90 -13.37 -26.53
#